data_AF-A0A2T4J0V5-F1
#
_entry.id   AF-A0A2T4J0V5-F1
#
_cell.length_a   1.000
_cell.length_b   1.000
_cell.length_c   1.000
_cell.angle_alpha   90.00
_cell.angle_beta   90.00
_cell.angle_gamma   90.00
#
_symmetry.space_group_name_H-M   'P 1'
#
loop_
_entity.id
_entity.type
_entity.pdbx_description
1 polymer ?
#
loop_
_entity_poly.entity_id
_entity_poly.type
_entity_poly.pdbx_seq_one_letter_code
_entity_poly.pdbx_strand_id
1 'polypeptide(L)'
;MMDLARRRTTTETRIATLRQARGVAMLDAKSFDSRELTALETELEAIEAAEGEAVRRERDQAAAAEQERLANLRKTLTIVEENRLEAVDRAEKAARDLCDALKEVRARSADATKLLRSLGVRPAVQLDVYESEFRLSLRFAAALKPLVGLRRRYGQIAFPEARTPYDKGWRAEEQAIATPDISRALKGSF
;
A
#
# COMPACT_ATOMS: atom_id res chain seq x y z
N MET A 1 34.04 -23.47 -26.27
CA MET A 1 34.07 -22.12 -26.89
C MET A 1 35.05 -21.29 -26.06
N MET A 2 36.13 -20.79 -26.65
CA MET A 2 37.15 -20.02 -25.90
C MET A 2 36.56 -18.67 -25.51
N ASP A 3 36.67 -18.31 -24.22
CA ASP A 3 36.23 -17.01 -23.69
C ASP A 3 36.96 -15.85 -24.40
N LEU A 4 36.22 -14.80 -24.76
CA LEU A 4 36.75 -13.63 -25.48
C LEU A 4 37.88 -12.96 -24.69
N ALA A 5 37.77 -12.89 -23.37
CA ALA A 5 38.81 -12.34 -22.51
C ALA A 5 40.12 -13.15 -22.61
N ARG A 6 40.03 -14.48 -22.56
CA ARG A 6 41.19 -15.37 -22.71
C ARG A 6 41.81 -15.27 -24.11
N ARG A 7 40.97 -15.10 -25.13
CA ARG A 7 41.39 -14.96 -26.52
C ARG A 7 42.09 -13.61 -26.75
N ARG A 8 41.54 -12.52 -26.23
CA ARG A 8 42.16 -11.18 -26.19
C ARG A 8 43.55 -11.20 -25.56
N THR A 9 43.68 -11.72 -24.34
CA THR A 9 44.99 -11.77 -23.65
C THR A 9 46.03 -12.57 -24.43
N THR A 10 45.60 -13.66 -25.07
CA THR A 10 46.48 -14.50 -25.91
C THR A 10 46.94 -13.74 -27.15
N THR A 11 46.02 -13.07 -27.85
CA THR A 11 46.30 -12.25 -29.05
C THR A 11 47.19 -11.05 -28.71
N GLU A 12 46.94 -10.32 -27.63
CA GLU A 12 47.76 -9.19 -27.15
C GLU A 12 49.20 -9.63 -26.83
N THR A 13 49.36 -10.75 -26.13
CA THR A 13 50.68 -11.31 -25.77
C THR A 13 51.46 -11.69 -27.03
N ARG A 14 50.78 -12.28 -28.02
CA ARG A 14 51.40 -12.68 -29.29
C ARG A 14 51.79 -11.49 -30.14
N ILE A 15 50.95 -10.46 -30.22
CA ILE A 15 51.25 -9.18 -30.88
C ILE A 15 52.47 -8.52 -30.23
N ALA A 16 52.56 -8.48 -28.90
CA ALA A 16 53.70 -7.90 -28.19
C ALA A 16 55.01 -8.62 -28.55
N THR A 17 54.99 -9.96 -28.59
CA THR A 17 56.15 -10.77 -28.97
C THR A 17 56.57 -10.52 -30.42
N LEU A 18 55.62 -10.46 -31.35
CA LEU A 18 55.89 -10.20 -32.78
C LEU A 18 56.38 -8.78 -33.03
N ARG A 19 55.88 -7.78 -32.29
CA ARG A 19 56.37 -6.40 -32.35
C ARG A 19 57.81 -6.30 -31.87
N GLN A 20 58.17 -7.02 -30.80
CA GLN A 20 59.55 -7.10 -30.32
C GLN A 20 60.46 -7.76 -31.37
N ALA A 21 60.03 -8.89 -31.95
CA ALA A 21 60.78 -9.58 -33.00
C ALA A 21 60.98 -8.71 -34.26
N ARG A 22 59.96 -7.92 -34.65
CA ARG A 22 60.06 -6.94 -35.74
C ARG A 22 61.09 -5.85 -35.43
N GLY A 23 61.13 -5.36 -34.19
CA GLY A 23 62.12 -4.36 -33.76
C GLY A 23 63.55 -4.88 -33.82
N VAL A 24 63.78 -6.14 -33.39
CA VAL A 24 65.09 -6.80 -33.50
C VAL A 24 65.49 -6.98 -34.97
N ALA A 25 64.59 -7.48 -35.82
CA ALA A 25 64.86 -7.66 -37.25
C ALA A 25 65.22 -6.32 -37.94
N MET A 26 64.56 -5.23 -37.57
CA MET A 26 64.85 -3.89 -38.09
C MET A 26 66.25 -3.40 -37.69
N LEU A 27 66.68 -3.62 -36.44
CA LEU A 27 68.03 -3.28 -35.98
C LEU A 27 69.11 -4.14 -36.64
N ASP A 28 68.81 -5.41 -36.89
CA ASP A 28 69.69 -6.39 -37.53
C ASP A 28 69.72 -6.27 -39.08
N ALA A 29 68.99 -5.32 -39.67
CA ALA A 29 68.78 -5.20 -41.11
C ALA A 29 68.26 -6.48 -41.80
N LYS A 30 67.47 -7.28 -41.08
CA LYS A 30 66.81 -8.51 -41.57
C LYS A 30 65.37 -8.23 -41.98
N SER A 31 64.84 -9.00 -42.93
CA SER A 31 63.43 -8.95 -43.29
C SER A 31 62.55 -9.58 -42.19
N PHE A 32 61.34 -9.05 -42.02
CA PHE A 32 60.33 -9.55 -41.09
C PHE A 32 59.01 -9.75 -41.83
N ASP A 33 58.37 -10.92 -41.68
CA ASP A 33 57.05 -11.18 -42.25
C ASP A 33 55.97 -10.59 -41.34
N SER A 34 55.31 -9.52 -41.78
CA SER A 34 54.27 -8.84 -41.01
C SER A 34 52.89 -9.49 -41.11
N ARG A 35 52.70 -10.52 -41.93
CA ARG A 35 51.36 -11.10 -42.19
C ARG A 35 50.69 -11.61 -40.92
N GLU A 36 51.42 -12.33 -40.06
CA GLU A 36 50.89 -12.83 -38.78
C GLU A 36 50.55 -11.68 -37.83
N LEU A 37 51.41 -10.65 -37.77
CA LEU A 37 51.17 -9.48 -36.93
C LEU A 37 49.91 -8.72 -37.36
N THR A 38 49.76 -8.44 -38.66
CA THR A 38 48.58 -7.77 -39.21
C THR A 38 47.32 -8.58 -39.00
N ALA A 39 47.37 -9.91 -39.20
CA ALA A 39 46.21 -10.77 -38.95
C ALA A 39 45.76 -10.76 -37.48
N LEU A 40 46.71 -10.77 -36.53
CA LEU A 40 46.40 -10.69 -35.10
C LEU A 40 45.90 -9.31 -34.68
N GLU A 41 46.43 -8.23 -35.26
CA GLU A 41 45.93 -6.86 -35.03
C GLU A 41 44.48 -6.73 -35.52
N THR A 42 44.15 -7.24 -36.71
CA THR A 42 42.77 -7.30 -37.21
C THR A 42 41.87 -8.18 -36.34
N GLU A 43 42.38 -9.30 -35.82
CA GLU A 43 41.62 -10.13 -34.88
C GLU A 43 41.34 -9.40 -33.56
N LEU A 44 42.32 -8.65 -33.03
CA LEU A 44 42.15 -7.87 -31.81
C LEU A 44 41.10 -6.77 -32.00
N GLU A 45 41.15 -6.03 -33.12
CA GLU A 45 40.12 -5.04 -33.48
C GLU A 45 38.72 -5.67 -33.57
N ALA A 46 38.62 -6.87 -34.15
CA ALA A 46 37.35 -7.60 -34.23
C ALA A 46 36.85 -8.06 -32.85
N ILE A 47 37.74 -8.45 -31.94
CA ILE A 47 37.40 -8.80 -30.55
C ILE A 47 36.90 -7.55 -29.80
N GLU A 48 37.59 -6.42 -29.90
CA GLU A 48 37.18 -5.17 -29.27
C GLU A 48 35.82 -4.67 -29.78
N ALA A 49 35.58 -4.75 -31.10
CA ALA A 49 34.29 -4.43 -31.70
C ALA A 49 33.17 -5.36 -31.19
N ALA A 50 33.45 -6.66 -31.03
CA ALA A 50 32.50 -7.63 -30.50
C ALA A 50 32.19 -7.40 -29.01
N GLU A 51 33.19 -7.06 -28.19
CA GLU A 51 33.02 -6.69 -26.77
C GLU A 51 32.17 -5.41 -26.64
N GLY A 52 32.46 -4.38 -27.45
CA GLY A 52 31.69 -3.14 -27.47
C GLY A 52 30.22 -3.34 -27.85
N GLU A 53 29.95 -4.19 -28.85
CA GLU A 53 28.59 -4.54 -29.26
C GLU A 53 27.87 -5.38 -28.20
N ALA A 54 28.57 -6.31 -27.53
CA ALA A 54 28.00 -7.09 -26.43
C ALA A 54 27.56 -6.20 -25.26
N VAL A 55 28.41 -5.25 -24.85
CA VAL A 55 28.10 -4.27 -23.79
C VAL A 55 26.93 -3.38 -24.20
N ARG A 56 26.86 -2.95 -25.47
CA ARG A 56 25.72 -2.17 -25.98
C ARG A 56 24.41 -2.95 -25.84
N ARG A 57 24.39 -4.21 -26.30
CA ARG A 57 23.20 -5.07 -26.22
C ARG A 57 22.77 -5.33 -24.77
N GLU A 58 23.73 -5.56 -23.88
CA GLU A 58 23.44 -5.76 -22.46
C GLU A 58 22.79 -4.51 -21.84
N ARG A 59 23.32 -3.33 -22.16
CA ARG A 59 22.72 -2.05 -21.71
C ARG A 59 21.31 -1.84 -22.27
N ASP A 60 21.10 -2.14 -23.55
CA ASP A 60 19.79 -2.00 -24.20
C ASP A 60 18.77 -2.97 -23.59
N GLN A 61 19.17 -4.22 -23.32
CA GLN A 61 18.34 -5.21 -22.64
C GLN A 61 18.01 -4.80 -21.21
N ALA A 62 19.00 -4.32 -20.44
CA ALA A 62 18.79 -3.84 -19.08
C ALA A 62 17.85 -2.63 -19.05
N ALA A 63 18.01 -1.69 -20.00
CA ALA A 63 17.13 -0.53 -20.13
C ALA A 63 15.69 -0.95 -20.49
N ALA A 64 15.51 -1.89 -21.41
CA ALA A 64 14.20 -2.41 -21.79
C ALA A 64 13.52 -3.14 -20.62
N ALA A 65 14.25 -3.98 -19.88
CA ALA A 65 13.74 -4.69 -18.71
C ALA A 65 13.31 -3.72 -17.61
N GLU A 66 14.08 -2.65 -17.36
CA GLU A 66 13.73 -1.63 -16.38
C GLU A 66 12.49 -0.82 -16.82
N GLN A 67 12.39 -0.48 -18.11
CA GLN A 67 11.19 0.19 -18.64
C GLN A 67 9.94 -0.69 -18.49
N GLU A 68 10.05 -1.99 -18.76
CA GLU A 68 8.96 -2.94 -18.56
C GLU A 68 8.55 -3.05 -17.09
N ARG A 69 9.54 -3.13 -16.18
CA ARG A 69 9.31 -3.14 -14.73
C ARG A 69 8.55 -1.88 -14.28
N LEU A 70 8.97 -0.70 -14.73
CA LEU A 70 8.29 0.56 -14.41
C LEU A 70 6.89 0.63 -15.01
N ALA A 71 6.69 0.14 -16.24
CA ALA A 71 5.36 0.06 -16.85
C ALA A 71 4.41 -0.83 -16.04
N ASN A 72 4.90 -1.98 -15.57
CA ASN A 72 4.13 -2.88 -14.72
C ASN A 72 3.82 -2.25 -13.35
N LEU A 73 4.78 -1.58 -12.73
CA LEU A 73 4.55 -0.84 -11.47
C LEU A 73 3.49 0.25 -11.64
N ARG A 74 3.51 1.00 -12.74
CA ARG A 74 2.48 2.03 -13.03
C ARG A 74 1.09 1.42 -13.16
N LYS A 75 0.96 0.29 -13.87
CA LYS A 75 -0.31 -0.45 -13.99
C LYS A 75 -0.81 -0.92 -12.61
N THR A 76 0.07 -1.50 -11.81
CA THR A 76 -0.28 -1.94 -10.45
C THR A 76 -0.70 -0.76 -9.58
N LEU A 77 0.00 0.37 -9.68
CA LEU A 77 -0.36 1.58 -8.94
C LEU A 77 -1.77 2.08 -9.31
N THR A 78 -2.13 2.07 -10.60
CA THR A 78 -3.49 2.43 -11.04
C THR A 78 -4.55 1.53 -10.41
N ILE A 79 -4.32 0.21 -10.36
CA ILE A 79 -5.27 -0.73 -9.74
C ILE A 79 -5.37 -0.49 -8.22
N VAL A 80 -4.24 -0.27 -7.55
CA VAL A 80 -4.21 0.01 -6.11
C VAL A 80 -4.92 1.34 -5.79
N GLU A 81 -4.74 2.36 -6.62
CA GLU A 81 -5.41 3.64 -6.46
C GLU A 81 -6.93 3.52 -6.64
N GLU A 82 -7.39 2.76 -7.63
CA GLU A 82 -8.82 2.51 -7.82
C GLU A 82 -9.42 1.80 -6.59
N ASN A 83 -8.77 0.74 -6.10
CA ASN A 83 -9.20 0.05 -4.87
C ASN A 83 -9.22 0.99 -3.66
N ARG A 84 -8.28 1.95 -3.58
CA ARG A 84 -8.24 2.95 -2.52
C ARG A 84 -9.44 3.91 -2.64
N LEU A 85 -9.78 4.36 -3.83
CA LEU A 85 -10.94 5.22 -4.08
C LEU A 85 -12.26 4.50 -3.77
N GLU A 86 -12.42 3.25 -4.20
CA GLU A 86 -13.58 2.44 -3.84
C GLU A 86 -13.72 2.25 -2.32
N ALA A 87 -12.60 2.11 -1.60
CA ALA A 87 -12.62 2.06 -0.13
C ALA A 87 -13.04 3.40 0.49
N VAL A 88 -12.64 4.54 -0.12
CA VAL A 88 -13.08 5.88 0.29
C VAL A 88 -14.58 6.06 0.09
N ASP A 89 -15.13 5.66 -1.06
CA ASP A 89 -16.56 5.75 -1.34
C ASP A 89 -17.38 4.92 -0.34
N ARG A 90 -16.93 3.70 -0.02
CA ARG A 90 -17.56 2.87 1.01
C ARG A 90 -17.50 3.52 2.40
N ALA A 91 -16.38 4.13 2.75
CA ALA A 91 -16.23 4.83 4.02
C ALA A 91 -17.16 6.05 4.11
N GLU A 92 -17.26 6.83 3.04
CA GLU A 92 -18.16 8.00 2.95
C GLU A 92 -19.62 7.57 3.11
N LYS A 93 -20.04 6.53 2.37
CA LYS A 93 -21.39 5.98 2.47
C LYS A 93 -21.69 5.53 3.90
N ALA A 94 -20.81 4.75 4.51
CA ALA A 94 -20.99 4.27 5.88
C ALA A 94 -21.10 5.43 6.90
N ALA A 95 -20.35 6.52 6.71
CA ALA A 95 -20.45 7.70 7.55
C ALA A 95 -21.79 8.44 7.40
N ARG A 96 -22.33 8.53 6.17
CA ARG A 96 -23.65 9.09 5.91
C ARG A 96 -24.77 8.22 6.50
N ASP A 97 -24.71 6.91 6.24
CA ASP A 97 -25.68 5.93 6.76
C ASP A 97 -25.72 5.96 8.30
N LEU A 98 -24.54 6.08 8.94
CA LEU A 98 -24.45 6.26 10.39
C LEU A 98 -25.12 7.55 10.86
N CYS A 99 -24.86 8.67 10.18
CA CYS A 99 -25.47 9.96 10.53
C CYS A 99 -27.00 9.87 10.50
N ASP A 100 -27.57 9.25 9.46
CA ASP A 100 -29.00 9.11 9.31
C ASP A 100 -29.60 8.13 10.33
N ALA A 101 -28.91 7.02 10.61
CA ALA A 101 -29.31 6.11 11.67
C ALA A 101 -29.33 6.80 13.06
N LEU A 102 -28.33 7.63 13.37
CA LEU A 102 -28.29 8.38 14.64
C LEU A 102 -29.41 9.43 14.74
N LYS A 103 -29.75 10.11 13.63
CA LYS A 103 -30.92 11.01 13.58
C LYS A 103 -32.22 10.24 13.85
N GLU A 104 -32.37 9.06 13.27
CA GLU A 104 -33.54 8.23 13.50
C GLU A 104 -33.64 7.81 14.97
N VAL A 105 -32.54 7.33 15.58
CA VAL A 105 -32.56 6.97 17.01
C VAL A 105 -32.99 8.16 17.88
N ARG A 106 -32.46 9.36 17.61
CA ARG A 106 -32.87 10.58 18.32
C ARG A 106 -34.37 10.86 18.16
N ALA A 107 -34.90 10.76 16.95
CA ALA A 107 -36.32 10.98 16.69
C ALA A 107 -37.20 9.95 17.43
N ARG A 108 -36.86 8.66 17.36
CA ARG A 108 -37.62 7.58 18.03
C ARG A 108 -37.55 7.68 19.55
N SER A 109 -36.40 8.05 20.13
CA SER A 109 -36.27 8.28 21.58
C SER A 109 -37.15 9.45 22.04
N ALA A 110 -37.23 10.53 21.26
CA ALA A 110 -38.11 11.66 21.55
C ALA A 110 -39.59 11.28 21.46
N ASP A 111 -39.98 10.50 20.46
CA ASP A 111 -41.35 10.00 20.32
C ASP A 111 -41.75 9.08 21.49
N ALA A 112 -40.87 8.14 21.88
CA ALA A 112 -41.08 7.29 23.03
C ALA A 112 -41.24 8.11 24.33
N THR A 113 -40.42 9.14 24.51
CA THR A 113 -40.53 10.06 25.65
C THR A 113 -41.88 10.80 25.67
N LYS A 114 -42.36 11.28 24.52
CA LYS A 114 -43.69 11.93 24.41
C LYS A 114 -44.80 10.95 24.79
N LEU A 115 -44.75 9.73 24.26
CA LEU A 115 -45.74 8.69 24.55
C LEU A 115 -45.76 8.34 26.04
N LEU A 116 -44.60 8.18 26.69
CA LEU A 116 -44.53 7.94 28.14
C LEU A 116 -45.20 9.06 28.94
N ARG A 117 -44.99 10.33 28.57
CA ARG A 117 -45.68 11.47 29.22
C ARG A 117 -47.18 11.42 29.02
N SER A 118 -47.63 11.13 27.80
CA SER A 118 -49.06 10.99 27.49
C SER A 118 -49.72 9.86 28.26
N LEU A 119 -48.97 8.81 28.60
CA LEU A 119 -49.42 7.71 29.46
C LEU A 119 -49.34 8.01 30.97
N GLY A 120 -48.94 9.23 31.37
CA GLY A 120 -48.81 9.60 32.78
C GLY A 120 -47.54 9.07 33.46
N VAL A 121 -46.61 8.49 32.70
CA VAL A 121 -45.35 7.96 33.23
C VAL A 121 -44.31 9.06 33.20
N ARG A 122 -43.57 9.21 34.29
CA ARG A 122 -42.39 10.08 34.28
C ARG A 122 -41.43 9.58 33.18
N PRO A 123 -41.00 10.44 32.23
CA PRO A 123 -40.06 10.06 31.19
C PRO A 123 -38.84 9.35 31.77
N ALA A 124 -38.48 8.22 31.18
CA ALA A 124 -37.18 7.62 31.41
C ALA A 124 -36.12 8.66 31.04
N VAL A 125 -35.30 9.10 32.01
CA VAL A 125 -34.15 10.00 31.78
C VAL A 125 -33.24 9.42 30.70
N GLN A 126 -33.23 8.10 30.58
CA GLN A 126 -32.47 7.34 29.63
C GLN A 126 -32.93 7.51 28.19
N LEU A 127 -34.20 7.87 27.94
CA LEU A 127 -34.72 8.18 26.61
C LEU A 127 -34.61 9.67 26.26
N ASP A 128 -34.07 10.49 27.17
CA ASP A 128 -33.79 11.89 26.88
C ASP A 128 -32.73 12.02 25.77
N VAL A 129 -32.79 13.14 25.05
CA VAL A 129 -31.89 13.42 23.92
C VAL A 129 -30.44 13.41 24.38
N TYR A 130 -30.12 14.10 25.48
CA TYR A 130 -28.75 14.21 25.97
C TYR A 130 -28.18 12.83 26.35
N GLU A 131 -28.92 12.06 27.14
CA GLU A 131 -28.49 10.74 27.59
C GLU A 131 -28.37 9.72 26.44
N SER A 132 -29.30 9.77 25.48
CA SER A 132 -29.24 8.92 24.29
C SER A 132 -28.02 9.24 23.43
N GLU A 133 -27.75 10.53 23.18
CA GLU A 133 -26.56 10.99 22.44
C GLU A 133 -25.26 10.62 23.15
N PHE A 134 -25.20 10.82 24.47
CA PHE A 134 -24.03 10.47 25.29
C PHE A 134 -23.72 8.96 25.21
N ARG A 135 -24.70 8.09 25.45
CA ARG A 135 -24.48 6.63 25.39
C ARG A 135 -24.11 6.15 23.99
N LEU A 136 -24.78 6.64 22.95
CA LEU A 136 -24.45 6.30 21.56
C LEU A 136 -23.03 6.75 21.20
N SER A 137 -22.59 7.92 21.67
CA SER A 137 -21.22 8.41 21.45
C SER A 137 -20.16 7.46 22.03
N LEU A 138 -20.40 6.91 23.23
CA LEU A 138 -19.50 5.95 23.86
C LEU A 138 -19.49 4.60 23.14
N ARG A 139 -20.67 4.13 22.68
CA ARG A 139 -20.75 2.89 21.90
C ARG A 139 -20.08 3.03 20.54
N PHE A 140 -20.24 4.17 19.89
CA PHE A 140 -19.56 4.50 18.64
C PHE A 140 -18.04 4.56 18.82
N ALA A 141 -17.57 5.25 19.86
CA ALA A 141 -16.15 5.29 20.21
C ALA A 141 -15.58 3.88 20.47
N ALA A 142 -16.35 2.99 21.09
CA ALA A 142 -15.96 1.61 21.27
C ALA A 142 -15.92 0.83 19.94
N ALA A 143 -16.94 0.95 19.08
CA ALA A 143 -16.97 0.27 17.79
C ALA A 143 -15.86 0.74 16.83
N LEU A 144 -15.40 1.98 16.95
CA LEU A 144 -14.26 2.49 16.19
C LEU A 144 -12.90 2.17 16.82
N LYS A 145 -12.83 1.55 18.00
CA LYS A 145 -11.55 1.22 18.62
C LYS A 145 -10.64 0.33 17.76
N PRO A 146 -11.13 -0.67 17.01
CA PRO A 146 -10.28 -1.44 16.10
C PRO A 146 -9.56 -0.60 15.05
N LEU A 147 -10.12 0.56 14.64
CA LEU A 147 -9.49 1.47 13.69
C LEU A 147 -8.27 2.18 14.28
N VAL A 148 -8.31 2.53 15.56
CA VAL A 148 -7.26 3.32 16.24
C VAL A 148 -6.37 2.49 17.17
N GLY A 149 -6.75 1.25 17.45
CA GLY A 149 -6.06 0.35 18.37
C GLY A 149 -5.99 0.95 19.78
N LEU A 150 -4.77 1.02 20.34
CA LEU A 150 -4.51 1.69 21.63
C LEU A 150 -4.43 3.21 21.51
N ARG A 151 -4.43 3.77 20.30
CA ARG A 151 -4.43 5.22 20.08
C ARG A 151 -5.83 5.76 20.32
N ARG A 152 -5.92 6.99 20.84
CA ARG A 152 -7.20 7.66 21.13
C ARG A 152 -7.67 8.60 20.01
N ARG A 153 -7.05 8.51 18.82
CA ARG A 153 -7.30 9.47 17.74
C ARG A 153 -7.24 8.81 16.37
N TYR A 154 -8.13 9.24 15.49
CA TYR A 154 -8.05 9.03 14.05
C TYR A 154 -7.87 10.40 13.39
N GLY A 155 -6.66 10.72 12.94
CA GLY A 155 -6.32 12.07 12.48
C GLY A 155 -6.62 13.12 13.56
N GLN A 156 -7.49 14.07 13.25
CA GLN A 156 -7.92 15.14 14.16
C GLN A 156 -9.10 14.73 15.07
N ILE A 157 -9.74 13.58 14.82
CA ILE A 157 -10.86 13.10 15.63
C ILE A 157 -10.30 12.42 16.88
N ALA A 158 -10.71 12.88 18.07
CA ALA A 158 -10.37 12.27 19.34
C ALA A 158 -11.55 11.44 19.89
N PHE A 159 -11.26 10.22 20.32
CA PHE A 159 -12.25 9.32 20.89
C PHE A 159 -12.12 9.30 22.43
N PRO A 160 -13.25 9.36 23.15
CA PRO A 160 -13.25 9.17 24.60
C PRO A 160 -12.80 7.76 24.97
N GLU A 161 -12.29 7.59 26.19
CA GLU A 161 -11.95 6.28 26.72
C GLU A 161 -13.24 5.51 27.07
N ALA A 162 -13.79 4.82 26.06
CA ALA A 162 -14.96 3.99 26.24
C ALA A 162 -14.54 2.61 26.77
N ARG A 163 -14.90 2.33 28.04
CA ARG A 163 -14.80 1.00 28.68
C ARG A 163 -16.05 0.14 28.43
N THR A 164 -16.74 0.37 27.33
CA THR A 164 -17.91 -0.44 26.95
C THR A 164 -17.43 -1.77 26.35
N PRO A 165 -18.05 -2.91 26.71
CA PRO A 165 -17.72 -4.20 26.12
C PRO A 165 -17.94 -4.15 24.60
N TYR A 166 -16.95 -4.56 23.81
CA TYR A 166 -17.02 -4.56 22.34
C TYR A 166 -18.01 -5.61 21.81
N ASP A 167 -18.43 -6.54 22.67
CA ASP A 167 -18.99 -7.83 22.26
C ASP A 167 -20.51 -7.86 22.35
N LYS A 168 -21.12 -6.82 22.93
CA LYS A 168 -22.57 -6.77 23.16
C LYS A 168 -23.29 -5.96 22.07
N GLY A 169 -24.32 -6.56 21.49
CA GLY A 169 -25.17 -5.89 20.50
C GLY A 169 -25.88 -4.67 21.09
N TRP A 170 -25.78 -3.52 20.42
CA TRP A 170 -26.28 -2.24 20.92
C TRP A 170 -27.79 -2.25 21.23
N ARG A 171 -28.58 -3.01 20.46
CA ARG A 171 -30.01 -3.20 20.69
C ARG A 171 -30.31 -3.79 22.07
N ALA A 172 -29.60 -4.84 22.47
CA ALA A 172 -29.87 -5.54 23.73
C ALA A 172 -29.57 -4.62 24.94
N GLU A 173 -28.51 -3.84 24.84
CA GLU A 173 -28.13 -2.86 25.86
C GLU A 173 -29.12 -1.69 25.94
N GLU A 174 -29.56 -1.12 24.81
CA GLU A 174 -30.60 -0.08 24.81
C GLU A 174 -31.95 -0.62 25.31
N GLN A 175 -32.30 -1.85 24.94
CA GLN A 175 -33.51 -2.50 25.43
C GLN A 175 -33.47 -2.69 26.94
N ALA A 176 -32.37 -3.18 27.51
CA ALA A 176 -32.23 -3.36 28.96
C ALA A 176 -32.44 -2.06 29.75
N ILE A 177 -32.05 -0.94 29.17
CA ILE A 177 -32.18 0.39 29.76
C ILE A 177 -33.62 0.91 29.70
N ALA A 178 -34.28 0.80 28.54
CA ALA A 178 -35.61 1.39 28.34
C ALA A 178 -36.77 0.48 28.77
N THR A 179 -36.57 -0.84 28.77
CA THR A 179 -37.62 -1.83 29.04
C THR A 179 -38.31 -1.68 30.39
N PRO A 180 -37.63 -1.36 31.51
CA PRO A 180 -38.30 -1.21 32.79
C PRO A 180 -39.39 -0.13 32.79
N ASP A 181 -39.09 1.05 32.26
CA ASP A 181 -40.04 2.17 32.22
C ASP A 181 -41.11 1.97 31.15
N ILE A 182 -40.74 1.42 29.98
CA ILE A 182 -41.71 1.05 28.93
C ILE A 182 -42.68 -0.03 29.45
N SER A 183 -42.18 -1.06 30.14
CA SER A 183 -43.03 -2.13 30.68
C SER A 183 -43.95 -1.62 31.78
N ARG A 184 -43.47 -0.71 32.63
CA ARG A 184 -44.31 -0.03 33.64
C ARG A 184 -45.44 0.74 32.97
N ALA A 185 -45.10 1.47 31.90
CA ALA A 185 -46.06 2.25 31.14
C ALA A 185 -47.15 1.39 30.49
N LEU A 186 -46.75 0.28 29.87
CA LEU A 186 -47.66 -0.65 29.20
C LEU A 186 -48.59 -1.38 30.17
N LYS A 187 -48.16 -1.58 31.42
CA LYS A 187 -48.98 -2.24 32.46
C LYS A 187 -49.97 -1.32 33.15
N GLY A 188 -49.90 0.00 32.92
CA GLY A 188 -50.69 0.99 33.65
C GLY A 188 -50.34 1.09 35.13
N SER A 189 -49.20 0.53 35.54
CA SER A 189 -48.76 0.45 36.93
C SER A 189 -47.83 1.64 37.22
N PHE A 190 -48.39 2.85 37.36
CA PHE A 190 -47.60 4.07 37.59
C PHE A 190 -47.42 4.36 39.08
#